data_AF-A0A0F9ML42-F1
#
_entry.id   AF-A0A0F9ML42-F1
#
_cell.length_a   1.000
_cell.length_b   1.000
_cell.length_c   1.000
_cell.angle_alpha   90.00
_cell.angle_beta   90.00
_cell.angle_gamma   90.00
#
_symmetry.space_group_name_H-M   'P 1'
#
loop_
_entity.id
_entity.type
_entity.pdbx_description
1 polymer ?
#
loop_
_entity_poly.entity_id
_entity_poly.type
_entity_poly.pdbx_seq_one_letter_code
_entity_poly.pdbx_strand_id
1 'polypeptide(L)'
;MLGLVSHYNSTEHTIIRCELSHWLERLIEGDPQREGRLFLMRYNELGVFCICEWLGKPNDVFVDVLNLGKSLGNFGQKEALELKRRLFGSPSAEETTQAIIDNDSDYYHNLQDEDMEETERQERVAIGE
;
A
#
# COMPACT_ATOMS: atom_id res chain seq x y z
N MET A 1 -10.84 -3.32 5.43
CA MET A 1 -9.76 -3.33 4.43
C MET A 1 -10.28 -2.59 3.20
N LEU A 2 -9.92 -1.32 3.04
CA LEU A 2 -10.26 -0.53 1.85
C LEU A 2 -8.98 -0.46 1.01
N GLY A 3 -8.77 -1.48 0.19
CA GLY A 3 -7.78 -1.41 -0.89
C GLY A 3 -8.50 -0.96 -2.16
N LEU A 4 -7.79 -0.20 -2.99
CA LEU A 4 -8.28 0.10 -4.33
C LEU A 4 -8.45 -1.22 -5.08
N VAL A 5 -9.64 -1.45 -5.65
CA VAL A 5 -9.91 -2.61 -6.49
C VAL A 5 -9.60 -2.22 -7.92
N SER A 6 -8.68 -2.95 -8.54
CA SER A 6 -8.11 -2.63 -9.84
C SER A 6 -8.15 -3.83 -10.78
N HIS A 7 -8.26 -3.55 -12.07
CA HIS A 7 -8.06 -4.56 -13.11
C HIS A 7 -6.59 -4.63 -13.49
N TYR A 8 -6.08 -5.85 -13.63
CA TYR A 8 -4.72 -6.03 -14.10
C TYR A 8 -4.60 -5.66 -15.58
N ASN A 9 -3.57 -4.87 -15.86
CA ASN A 9 -3.20 -4.43 -17.20
C ASN A 9 -1.68 -4.42 -17.29
N SER A 10 -1.10 -5.18 -18.22
CA SER A 10 0.36 -5.29 -18.36
C SER A 10 1.06 -3.98 -18.77
N THR A 11 0.34 -3.00 -19.30
CA THR A 11 0.94 -1.67 -19.57
C THR A 11 1.11 -0.85 -18.31
N GLU A 12 0.16 -0.96 -17.38
CA GLU A 12 0.12 -0.20 -16.13
C GLU A 12 0.78 -0.95 -14.96
N HIS A 13 0.85 -2.28 -15.05
CA HIS A 13 1.23 -3.16 -13.95
C HIS A 13 2.28 -4.17 -14.37
N THR A 14 3.27 -4.38 -13.51
CA THR A 14 4.27 -5.44 -13.65
C THR A 14 4.26 -6.33 -12.42
N ILE A 15 4.00 -7.64 -12.58
CA ILE A 15 4.13 -8.62 -11.49
C ILE A 15 5.62 -8.89 -11.26
N ILE A 16 6.05 -8.74 -10.02
CA ILE A 16 7.44 -8.91 -9.61
C ILE A 16 7.61 -10.27 -8.92
N ARG A 17 8.63 -11.01 -9.37
CA ARG A 17 9.05 -12.27 -8.75
C ARG A 17 10.41 -12.08 -8.10
N CYS A 18 10.45 -12.06 -6.77
CA CYS A 18 11.68 -11.96 -5.99
C CYS A 18 11.57 -12.78 -4.69
N GLU A 19 12.57 -12.70 -3.81
CA GLU A 19 12.55 -13.41 -2.52
C GLU A 19 11.33 -13.05 -1.66
N LEU A 20 10.89 -11.79 -1.69
CA LEU A 20 9.68 -11.36 -0.99
C LEU A 20 8.44 -12.09 -1.51
N SER A 21 8.33 -12.34 -2.82
CA SER A 21 7.21 -13.09 -3.40
C SER A 21 7.13 -14.51 -2.82
N HIS A 22 8.26 -15.20 -2.66
CA HIS A 22 8.30 -16.53 -2.05
C HIS A 22 7.94 -16.49 -0.56
N TRP A 23 8.37 -15.45 0.15
CA TRP A 23 7.98 -15.26 1.54
C TRP A 23 6.47 -15.04 1.70
N LEU A 24 5.84 -14.29 0.77
CA LEU A 24 4.39 -14.10 0.74
C LEU A 24 3.65 -15.42 0.51
N GLU A 25 4.10 -16.26 -0.41
CA GLU A 25 3.53 -17.59 -0.63
C GLU A 25 3.58 -18.46 0.63
N ARG A 26 4.70 -18.41 1.37
CA ARG A 26 4.84 -19.11 2.66
C ARG A 26 3.95 -18.55 3.76
N LEU A 27 3.64 -17.26 3.74
CA LEU A 27 2.80 -16.61 4.76
C LEU A 27 1.36 -17.15 4.74
N ILE A 28 0.86 -17.52 3.55
CA ILE A 28 -0.48 -18.08 3.32
C ILE A 28 -0.46 -19.59 3.06
N GLU A 29 0.67 -20.25 3.29
CA GLU A 29 0.79 -21.69 3.14
C GLU A 29 -0.21 -22.39 4.09
N GLY A 30 -1.12 -23.19 3.51
CA GLY A 30 -2.19 -23.87 4.24
C GLY A 30 -3.50 -23.08 4.39
N ASP A 31 -3.63 -21.89 3.81
CA ASP A 31 -4.91 -21.18 3.63
C ASP A 31 -5.47 -21.46 2.22
N PRO A 32 -6.43 -22.40 2.05
CA PRO A 32 -6.93 -22.79 0.73
C PRO A 32 -7.67 -21.66 0.01
N GLN A 33 -8.14 -20.64 0.75
CA GLN A 33 -8.83 -19.51 0.15
C GLN A 33 -7.85 -18.50 -0.44
N ARG A 34 -6.61 -18.46 0.03
CA ARG A 34 -5.62 -17.47 -0.37
C ARG A 34 -4.44 -18.04 -1.14
N GLU A 35 -4.26 -19.36 -1.15
CA GLU A 35 -3.18 -20.03 -1.86
C GLU A 35 -3.07 -19.55 -3.32
N GLY A 36 -1.87 -19.07 -3.69
CA GLY A 36 -1.57 -18.54 -5.02
C GLY A 36 -2.23 -17.19 -5.35
N ARG A 37 -2.85 -16.51 -4.38
CA ARG A 37 -3.53 -15.22 -4.60
C ARG A 37 -2.71 -14.00 -4.23
N LEU A 38 -1.77 -14.11 -3.30
CA LEU A 38 -0.87 -13.01 -2.93
C LEU A 38 0.27 -12.88 -3.94
N PHE A 39 0.54 -11.66 -4.36
CA PHE A 39 1.64 -11.35 -5.27
C PHE A 39 2.18 -9.95 -5.04
N LEU A 40 3.37 -9.71 -5.58
CA LEU A 40 4.02 -8.41 -5.57
C LEU A 40 3.85 -7.75 -6.94
N MET A 41 3.47 -6.48 -6.95
CA MET A 41 3.22 -5.72 -8.15
C MET A 41 3.96 -4.39 -8.12
N ARG A 42 4.39 -3.92 -9.29
CA ARG A 42 4.83 -2.54 -9.52
C ARG A 42 3.78 -1.82 -10.37
N TYR A 43 3.31 -0.68 -9.89
CA TYR A 43 2.59 0.31 -10.70
C TYR A 43 3.59 1.04 -11.58
N ASN A 44 3.49 0.86 -12.90
CA ASN A 44 4.53 1.25 -13.85
C ASN A 44 4.73 2.77 -13.91
N GLU A 45 3.63 3.52 -13.95
CA GLU A 45 3.64 4.99 -14.02
C GLU A 45 4.13 5.61 -12.72
N LEU A 46 3.64 5.12 -11.58
CA LEU A 46 3.97 5.66 -10.25
C LEU A 46 5.34 5.18 -9.74
N GLY A 47 5.83 4.05 -10.27
CA GLY A 47 7.05 3.39 -9.79
C GLY A 47 6.92 2.88 -8.35
N VAL A 48 5.69 2.63 -7.89
CA VAL A 48 5.38 2.17 -6.54
C VAL A 48 5.18 0.66 -6.53
N PHE A 49 5.64 0.01 -5.46
CA PHE A 49 5.46 -1.42 -5.22
C PHE A 49 4.34 -1.66 -4.23
N CYS A 50 3.47 -2.61 -4.53
CA CYS A 50 2.36 -3.02 -3.68
C CYS A 50 2.32 -4.55 -3.55
N ILE A 51 1.97 -5.01 -2.36
CA ILE A 51 1.51 -6.38 -2.12
C ILE A 51 0.01 -6.39 -2.41
N CYS A 52 -0.40 -7.28 -3.30
CA CYS A 52 -1.76 -7.35 -3.82
C CYS A 52 -2.31 -8.76 -3.68
N GLU A 53 -3.63 -8.87 -3.64
CA GLU A 53 -4.36 -10.14 -3.60
C GLU A 53 -5.34 -10.23 -4.77
N TRP A 54 -5.32 -11.35 -5.50
CA TRP A 54 -6.31 -11.63 -6.54
C TRP A 54 -7.69 -11.88 -5.90
N LEU A 55 -8.72 -11.15 -6.34
CA LEU A 55 -10.10 -11.34 -5.87
C LEU A 55 -10.86 -12.43 -6.64
N GLY A 56 -10.31 -12.88 -7.76
CA GLY A 56 -10.92 -13.86 -8.65
C GLY A 56 -9.88 -14.78 -9.29
N LYS A 57 -10.00 -14.97 -10.61
CA LYS A 57 -8.96 -15.68 -11.37
C LYS A 57 -7.67 -14.86 -11.38
N PRO A 58 -6.48 -15.49 -11.39
CA PRO A 58 -5.23 -14.77 -11.57
C PRO A 58 -5.25 -13.90 -12.84
N ASN A 59 -4.66 -12.70 -12.76
CA ASN A 59 -4.59 -11.72 -13.85
C ASN A 59 -5.93 -11.10 -14.27
N ASP A 60 -6.90 -11.04 -13.36
CA ASP A 60 -8.17 -10.35 -13.59
C ASP A 60 -8.28 -9.11 -12.67
N VAL A 61 -8.98 -9.25 -11.54
CA VAL A 61 -9.18 -8.19 -10.55
C VAL A 61 -8.35 -8.47 -9.31
N PHE A 62 -7.67 -7.44 -8.81
CA PHE A 62 -6.92 -7.50 -7.57
C PHE A 62 -7.26 -6.34 -6.65
N VAL A 63 -6.85 -6.48 -5.39
CA VAL A 63 -6.92 -5.43 -4.38
C VAL A 63 -5.53 -5.16 -3.81
N ASP A 64 -5.24 -3.89 -3.57
CA ASP A 64 -4.03 -3.48 -2.87
C ASP A 64 -4.14 -3.81 -1.36
N VAL A 65 -3.28 -4.71 -0.90
CA VAL A 65 -3.24 -5.10 0.52
C VAL A 65 -2.29 -4.19 1.29
N LEU A 66 -1.09 -3.94 0.76
CA LEU A 66 -0.08 -3.09 1.40
C LEU A 66 0.78 -2.35 0.38
N ASN A 67 0.88 -1.04 0.52
CA ASN A 67 1.77 -0.20 -0.27
C ASN A 67 3.17 -0.16 0.36
N LEU A 68 4.21 -0.45 -0.43
CA LEU A 68 5.62 -0.48 0.00
C LEU A 68 6.40 0.78 -0.43
N GLY A 69 5.75 1.68 -1.17
CA GLY A 69 6.37 2.88 -1.72
C GLY A 69 7.28 2.57 -2.91
N LYS A 70 8.30 3.40 -3.11
CA LYS A 70 9.20 3.33 -4.28
C LYS A 70 10.32 2.29 -4.17
N SER A 71 10.42 1.56 -3.06
CA SER A 71 11.52 0.62 -2.81
C SER A 71 11.03 -0.62 -2.07
N LEU A 72 11.44 -1.79 -2.55
CA LEU A 72 11.24 -3.06 -1.83
C LEU A 72 12.09 -3.17 -0.56
N GLY A 73 13.16 -2.36 -0.45
CA GLY A 73 13.97 -2.28 0.76
C GLY A 73 13.24 -1.69 1.96
N ASN A 74 12.07 -1.10 1.74
CA ASN A 74 11.20 -0.60 2.81
C ASN A 74 10.47 -1.73 3.56
N PHE A 75 10.47 -2.97 3.02
CA PHE A 75 9.78 -4.07 3.65
C PHE A 75 10.60 -4.65 4.80
N GLY A 76 10.23 -4.29 6.04
CA GLY A 76 10.84 -4.77 7.27
C GLY A 76 9.84 -5.38 8.24
N GLN A 77 10.21 -5.41 9.52
CA GLN A 77 9.38 -6.04 10.56
C GLN A 77 8.03 -5.35 10.74
N LYS A 78 7.98 -4.02 10.63
CA LYS A 78 6.74 -3.24 10.79
C LYS A 78 5.75 -3.56 9.68
N GLU A 79 6.23 -3.59 8.45
CA GLU A 79 5.44 -3.87 7.25
C GLU A 79 4.96 -5.33 7.24
N ALA A 80 5.80 -6.27 7.69
CA ALA A 80 5.41 -7.66 7.84
C ALA A 80 4.31 -7.86 8.91
N LEU A 81 4.40 -7.15 10.04
CA LEU A 81 3.35 -7.17 11.07
C LEU A 81 2.06 -6.54 10.57
N GLU A 82 2.16 -5.41 9.87
CA GLU A 82 1.01 -4.74 9.28
C GLU A 82 0.32 -5.61 8.23
N LEU A 83 1.10 -6.25 7.34
CA LEU A 83 0.57 -7.19 6.37
C LEU A 83 -0.17 -8.34 7.07
N LYS A 84 0.44 -8.94 8.10
CA LYS A 84 -0.20 -10.02 8.87
C LYS A 84 -1.50 -9.54 9.52
N ARG A 85 -1.51 -8.33 10.10
CA ARG A 85 -2.71 -7.70 10.66
C ARG A 85 -3.79 -7.53 9.60
N ARG A 86 -3.45 -7.03 8.41
CA ARG A 86 -4.41 -6.85 7.31
C ARG A 86 -4.97 -8.19 6.84
N LEU A 87 -4.12 -9.20 6.64
CA LEU A 87 -4.55 -10.49 6.12
C LEU A 87 -5.38 -11.31 7.13
N PHE A 88 -4.96 -11.35 8.39
CA PHE A 88 -5.50 -12.30 9.38
C PHE A 88 -6.15 -11.64 10.59
N GLY A 89 -5.92 -10.35 10.82
CA GLY A 89 -6.63 -9.60 11.83
C GLY A 89 -7.94 -9.08 11.26
N SER A 90 -9.06 -9.56 11.78
CA SER A 90 -10.27 -8.73 11.77
C SER A 90 -10.00 -7.59 12.74
N PRO A 91 -9.84 -6.34 12.27
CA PRO A 91 -9.71 -5.23 13.20
C PRO A 91 -10.97 -5.20 14.07
N SER A 92 -10.81 -4.99 15.37
CA SER A 92 -11.95 -4.69 16.20
C SER A 92 -12.63 -3.40 15.69
N ALA A 93 -13.89 -3.18 16.06
CA ALA A 93 -14.59 -1.94 15.70
C ALA A 93 -13.81 -0.70 16.20
N GLU A 94 -13.17 -0.80 17.37
CA GLU A 94 -12.32 0.25 17.94
C GLU A 94 -11.04 0.45 17.14
N GLU A 95 -10.34 -0.63 16.77
CA GLU A 95 -9.12 -0.53 15.95
C GLU A 95 -9.39 0.05 14.56
N THR A 96 -10.55 -0.28 13.98
CA THR A 96 -11.01 0.30 12.71
C THR A 96 -11.27 1.79 12.85
N THR A 97 -11.91 2.19 13.95
CA THR A 97 -12.23 3.60 14.23
C THR A 97 -10.96 4.41 14.44
N GLN A 98 -10.00 3.89 15.22
CA GLN A 98 -8.73 4.56 15.45
C GLN A 98 -7.91 4.69 14.17
N ALA A 99 -7.84 3.64 13.34
CA ALA A 99 -7.12 3.70 12.08
C ALA A 99 -7.71 4.70 11.07
N ILE A 100 -9.03 4.95 11.11
CA ILE A 100 -9.68 6.00 10.31
C ILE A 100 -9.26 7.38 10.84
N ILE A 101 -9.29 7.58 12.16
CA ILE A 101 -8.89 8.84 12.79
C ILE A 101 -7.42 9.16 12.50
N ASP A 102 -6.54 8.17 12.60
CA ASP A 102 -5.10 8.34 12.38
C ASP A 102 -4.82 8.69 10.90
N ASN A 103 -5.48 8.02 9.94
CA ASN A 103 -5.36 8.36 8.51
C ASN A 103 -5.89 9.76 8.19
N ASP A 104 -7.02 10.15 8.78
CA ASP A 104 -7.56 11.51 8.61
C ASP A 104 -6.58 12.53 9.18
N SER A 105 -5.99 12.25 10.35
CA SER A 105 -4.97 13.11 10.97
C SER A 105 -3.74 13.27 10.08
N ASP A 106 -3.21 12.17 9.53
CA ASP A 106 -2.06 12.19 8.63
C ASP A 106 -2.37 12.97 7.34
N TYR A 107 -3.60 12.86 6.81
CA TYR A 107 -4.05 13.64 5.66
C TYR A 107 -4.06 15.15 5.96
N TYR A 108 -4.63 15.56 7.10
CA TYR A 108 -4.68 16.98 7.47
C TYR A 108 -3.31 17.55 7.83
N HIS A 109 -2.41 16.74 8.40
CA HIS A 109 -1.03 17.16 8.66
C HIS A 109 -0.27 17.43 7.37
N ASN A 110 -0.36 16.53 6.38
CA ASN A 110 0.30 16.73 5.09
C ASN A 110 -0.24 17.98 4.37
N LEU A 111 -1.55 18.25 4.44
CA LEU A 111 -2.13 19.48 3.87
C LEU A 111 -1.61 20.75 4.53
N GLN A 112 -1.44 20.73 5.86
CA GLN A 112 -0.90 21.89 6.59
C GLN A 112 0.57 22.13 6.27
N ASP A 113 1.36 21.06 6.12
CA ASP A 113 2.76 21.16 5.75
C ASP A 113 2.92 21.71 4.31
N GLU A 114 2.07 21.28 3.38
CA GLU A 114 2.03 21.82 2.00
C GLU A 114 1.62 23.31 1.98
N ASP A 115 0.56 23.70 2.68
CA ASP A 115 0.10 25.09 2.77
C ASP A 115 1.18 26.01 3.40
N MET A 116 1.91 25.50 4.39
CA MET A 116 2.97 26.23 5.08
C MET A 116 4.20 26.41 4.19
N GLU A 117 4.63 25.37 3.46
CA GLU A 117 5.68 25.51 2.44
C GLU A 117 5.29 26.50 1.34
N GLU A 118 4.04 26.48 0.89
CA GLU A 118 3.57 27.41 -0.15
C GLU A 118 3.52 28.86 0.35
N THR A 119 3.12 29.07 1.61
CA THR A 119 3.12 30.40 2.24
C THR A 119 4.55 30.95 2.38
N GLU A 120 5.50 30.14 2.87
CA GLU A 120 6.91 30.54 2.96
C GLU A 120 7.53 30.84 1.59
N ARG A 121 7.10 30.13 0.55
CA ARG A 121 7.53 30.39 -0.83
C ARG A 121 7.00 31.72 -1.35
N GLN A 122 5.73 32.04 -1.08
CA GLN A 122 5.15 33.33 -1.45
C GLN A 122 5.79 34.50 -0.71
N GLU A 123 6.14 34.33 0.56
CA GLU A 123 6.87 35.34 1.32
C GLU A 123 8.27 35.60 0.77
N ARG A 124 9.01 34.54 0.38
CA ARG A 124 10.32 34.66 -0.30
C ARG A 124 10.24 35.40 -1.63
N VAL A 125 9.23 35.10 -2.44
CA VAL A 125 8.96 35.82 -3.70
C VAL A 125 8.60 37.29 -3.44
N ALA A 126 7.85 37.58 -2.37
CA ALA A 126 7.44 38.94 -2.01
C ALA A 126 8.61 39.81 -1.50
N ILE A 127 9.64 39.22 -0.89
CA ILE A 127 10.88 39.91 -0.51
C ILE A 127 11.94 39.97 -1.61
N GLY A 128 11.68 39.33 -2.77
CA GLY A 128 12.48 39.45 -3.99
C GLY A 128 13.63 38.45 -4.12
N GLU A 129 13.56 37.29 -3.43
CA GLU A 129 14.42 36.12 -3.69
C GLU A 129 13.81 35.15 -4.71
#